data_AF-A0A359M083-F1
#
_entry.id   AF-A0A359M083-F1
#
_cell.length_a   1.000
_cell.length_b   1.000
_cell.length_c   1.000
_cell.angle_alpha   90.00
_cell.angle_beta   90.00
_cell.angle_gamma   90.00
#
_symmetry.space_group_name_H-M   'P 1'
#
loop_
_entity.id
_entity.type
_entity.pdbx_description
1 polymer ?
#
loop_
_entity_poly.entity_id
_entity_poly.type
_entity_poly.pdbx_seq_one_letter_code
_entity_poly.pdbx_strand_id
1 'polypeptide(L)'
;MKSMRFAALLLLPLTLVAQVPATDPPYDPNDPEGMVNHPNGWARFPWKRVGTWVMPALHCPYGRPNETPPATPVEVKQMDATLRALTAILRATPEAAEPRGYFVKESRTFGYFSAHGTYPGFQTARLPLVYSAGYFPFYNEDTLKNGVWSPVTGGETESVYFYFNRLPDNYKQPIVAEEPRGRDLSAVEFFPRPDTSTSYAGFPILDGEDLVIVRGGRDPYLTVPYERALKAAMVKYQQDLDSATRRLADLKKTEADTLTPEYEQKMRDHLEKYSGQFRTTDPKKWQGRVAGMERELVYNREKARKDANPQRDKDGDWYWTPVLAHEDAARRLAAMTPELAASPACYLPKPEARGRNAMRGDIQPMGADPKCRELVMSNQGYFDPKLPRSAPQILLVRTFGRCAKVENGQLVGPRPVKSLYPPQGCYRHVPIWAAMDWQKAAALLAP
;
A
#
# COMPACT_ATOMS: atom_id res chain seq x y z
N MET A 1 62.66 -6.27 7.65
CA MET A 1 62.10 -4.94 7.99
C MET A 1 60.95 -4.62 7.04
N LYS A 2 59.70 -4.87 7.46
CA LYS A 2 58.47 -4.49 6.73
C LYS A 2 57.58 -3.74 7.71
N SER A 3 57.34 -2.47 7.43
CA SER A 3 56.62 -1.53 8.29
C SER A 3 55.11 -1.80 8.23
N MET A 4 54.54 -2.30 9.32
CA MET A 4 53.09 -2.30 9.54
C MET A 4 52.63 -0.86 9.82
N ARG A 5 51.72 -0.33 9.01
CA ARG A 5 51.01 0.92 9.29
C ARG A 5 49.71 0.57 10.00
N PHE A 6 49.65 0.87 11.30
CA PHE A 6 48.40 0.91 12.06
C PHE A 6 47.55 2.09 11.54
N ALA A 7 46.42 1.79 10.92
CA ALA A 7 45.39 2.79 10.64
C ALA A 7 44.66 3.09 11.96
N ALA A 8 44.92 4.26 12.53
CA ALA A 8 44.17 4.78 13.66
C ALA A 8 42.73 5.08 13.19
N LEU A 9 41.77 4.30 13.68
CA LEU A 9 40.35 4.54 13.51
C LEU A 9 40.00 5.79 14.34
N LEU A 10 39.85 6.94 13.68
CA LEU A 10 39.30 8.15 14.28
C LEU A 10 37.82 7.89 14.59
N LEU A 11 37.52 7.57 15.84
CA LEU A 11 36.18 7.63 16.42
C LEU A 11 35.74 9.11 16.43
N LEU A 12 35.02 9.53 15.38
CA LEU A 12 34.24 10.75 15.42
C LEU A 12 33.18 10.60 16.51
N PRO A 13 33.04 11.56 17.44
CA PRO A 13 31.94 11.56 18.37
C PRO A 13 30.65 11.69 17.56
N LEU A 14 29.86 10.62 17.54
CA LEU A 14 28.45 10.67 17.18
C LEU A 14 27.82 11.73 18.09
N THR A 15 27.63 12.94 17.58
CA THR A 15 26.74 13.90 18.20
C THR A 15 25.36 13.27 18.18
N LEU A 16 24.97 12.66 19.30
CA LEU A 16 23.59 12.36 19.62
C LEU A 16 22.82 13.66 19.41
N VAL A 17 22.11 13.76 18.29
CA VAL A 17 21.02 14.73 18.18
C VAL A 17 20.02 14.22 19.21
N ALA A 18 20.05 14.82 20.39
CA ALA A 18 19.01 14.59 21.38
C ALA A 18 17.70 14.94 20.69
N GLN A 19 16.80 13.96 20.58
CA GLN A 19 15.44 14.21 20.16
C GLN A 19 14.93 15.35 21.05
N VAL A 20 14.56 16.48 20.43
CA VAL A 20 13.89 17.54 21.17
C VAL A 20 12.65 16.88 21.75
N PRO A 21 12.48 16.81 23.09
CA PRO A 21 11.24 16.35 23.68
C PRO A 21 10.10 17.09 23.00
N ALA A 22 8.91 16.51 22.91
CA ALA A 22 7.75 17.32 22.52
C ALA A 22 7.66 18.48 23.54
N THR A 23 8.19 19.65 23.17
CA THR A 23 8.21 20.80 24.07
C THR A 23 6.79 21.27 24.14
N ASP A 24 6.28 21.36 25.36
CA ASP A 24 4.96 21.92 25.58
C ASP A 24 4.83 23.26 24.84
N PRO A 25 3.71 23.50 24.15
CA PRO A 25 3.42 24.81 23.59
C PRO A 25 3.54 25.85 24.70
N PRO A 26 3.99 27.08 24.38
CA PRO A 26 4.08 28.13 25.37
C PRO A 26 2.68 28.46 25.91
N TYR A 27 2.54 28.43 27.23
CA TYR A 27 1.38 28.92 27.97
C TYR A 27 1.85 29.78 29.15
N ASP A 28 0.96 30.60 29.72
CA ASP A 28 1.28 31.38 30.91
C ASP A 28 1.60 30.42 32.07
N PRO A 29 2.81 30.46 32.67
CA PRO A 29 3.17 29.55 33.75
C PRO A 29 2.22 29.66 34.95
N ASN A 30 1.58 30.82 35.16
CA ASN A 30 0.63 31.07 36.24
C ASN A 30 -0.79 30.59 35.92
N ASP A 31 -1.09 30.18 34.68
CA ASP A 31 -2.38 29.61 34.34
C ASP A 31 -2.52 28.23 35.03
N PRO A 32 -3.55 28.01 35.88
CA PRO A 32 -3.72 26.76 36.61
C PRO A 32 -3.95 25.55 35.70
N GLU A 33 -4.53 25.75 34.51
CA GLU A 33 -4.79 24.69 33.53
C GLU A 33 -3.80 24.70 32.36
N GLY A 34 -2.93 25.72 32.28
CA GLY A 34 -1.96 25.89 31.19
C GLY A 34 -2.66 26.03 29.85
N MET A 35 -3.57 26.99 29.74
CA MET A 35 -4.40 27.13 28.55
C MET A 35 -3.57 27.59 27.36
N VAL A 36 -3.78 26.87 26.27
CA VAL A 36 -3.25 27.20 24.97
C VAL A 36 -4.42 27.53 24.08
N ASN A 37 -4.52 28.78 23.62
CA ASN A 37 -5.64 29.21 22.78
C ASN A 37 -5.34 28.94 21.30
N HIS A 38 -6.34 28.43 20.57
CA HIS A 38 -6.25 28.36 19.12
C HIS A 38 -6.11 29.79 18.53
N PRO A 39 -5.30 30.03 17.48
CA PRO A 39 -5.02 31.38 16.96
C PRO A 39 -6.23 32.25 16.59
N ASN A 40 -7.38 31.66 16.29
CA ASN A 40 -8.63 32.34 15.93
C ASN A 40 -9.71 32.21 17.03
N GLY A 41 -9.35 31.72 18.22
CA GLY A 41 -10.17 31.76 19.43
C GLY A 41 -11.37 30.79 19.53
N TRP A 42 -11.60 29.86 18.58
CA TRP A 42 -12.76 28.93 18.67
C TRP A 42 -12.53 27.74 19.62
N ALA A 43 -11.27 27.43 19.93
CA ALA A 43 -10.86 26.33 20.80
C ALA A 43 -9.77 26.79 21.78
N ARG A 44 -9.72 26.11 22.92
CA ARG A 44 -8.62 26.20 23.88
C ARG A 44 -8.22 24.80 24.35
N PHE A 45 -6.94 24.62 24.68
CA PHE A 45 -6.36 23.33 25.04
C PHE A 45 -5.74 23.42 26.45
N PRO A 46 -6.36 22.82 27.48
CA PRO A 46 -5.83 22.80 28.85
C PRO A 46 -4.67 21.80 28.97
N TRP A 47 -3.43 22.28 28.84
CA TRP A 47 -2.25 21.43 28.73
C TRP A 47 -1.81 20.78 30.05
N LYS A 48 -2.12 21.40 31.19
CA LYS A 48 -1.84 20.80 32.52
C LYS A 48 -2.86 19.75 32.94
N ARG A 49 -4.00 19.64 32.23
CA ARG A 49 -5.05 18.67 32.55
C ARG A 49 -4.54 17.25 32.30
N VAL A 50 -4.57 16.43 33.34
CA VAL A 50 -4.24 15.00 33.26
C VAL A 50 -5.34 14.31 32.45
N GLY A 51 -4.96 13.63 31.38
CA GLY A 51 -5.86 12.81 30.59
C GLY A 51 -5.95 11.37 31.09
N THR A 52 -6.71 10.59 30.35
CA THR A 52 -7.04 9.21 30.73
C THR A 52 -6.78 8.25 29.57
N TRP A 53 -6.71 6.96 29.89
CA TRP A 53 -6.71 5.88 28.92
C TRP A 53 -8.07 5.19 28.95
N VAL A 54 -8.83 5.31 27.87
CA VAL A 54 -10.14 4.67 27.74
C VAL A 54 -9.98 3.36 26.98
N MET A 55 -10.17 2.25 27.69
CA MET A 55 -10.01 0.89 27.17
C MET A 55 -11.39 0.21 27.06
N PRO A 56 -12.02 0.17 25.87
CA PRO A 56 -13.28 -0.54 25.70
C PRO A 56 -13.08 -2.06 25.75
N ALA A 57 -14.19 -2.80 25.89
CA ALA A 57 -14.18 -4.24 25.78
C ALA A 57 -13.78 -4.69 24.36
N LEU A 58 -13.09 -5.82 24.27
CA LEU A 58 -12.77 -6.49 23.02
C LEU A 58 -14.06 -6.99 22.36
N HIS A 59 -14.29 -6.64 21.08
CA HIS A 59 -15.49 -7.03 20.34
C HIS A 59 -15.17 -7.48 18.90
N CYS A 60 -16.13 -8.14 18.24
CA CYS A 60 -15.99 -8.65 16.87
C CYS A 60 -16.93 -7.89 15.91
N PRO A 61 -16.47 -6.81 15.27
CA PRO A 61 -17.35 -5.91 14.51
C PRO A 61 -17.91 -6.53 13.22
N TYR A 62 -17.18 -7.45 12.58
CA TYR A 62 -17.54 -8.00 11.26
C TYR A 62 -18.24 -9.36 11.33
N GLY A 63 -18.59 -9.81 12.53
CA GLY A 63 -19.12 -11.15 12.73
C GLY A 63 -18.11 -12.25 12.34
N ARG A 64 -18.65 -13.45 12.11
CA ARG A 64 -17.88 -14.68 11.88
C ARG A 64 -18.17 -15.21 10.48
N PRO A 65 -17.16 -15.62 9.70
CA PRO A 65 -17.39 -16.35 8.46
C PRO A 65 -18.17 -17.64 8.70
N ASN A 66 -18.94 -18.08 7.70
CA ASN A 66 -19.59 -19.40 7.74
C ASN A 66 -18.52 -20.48 7.96
N GLU A 67 -18.90 -21.55 8.69
CA GLU A 67 -18.06 -22.74 8.95
C GLU A 67 -16.80 -22.51 9.81
N THR A 68 -16.51 -21.29 10.26
CA THR A 68 -15.42 -21.03 11.20
C THR A 68 -15.95 -21.13 12.63
N PRO A 69 -15.35 -21.90 13.57
CA PRO A 69 -15.80 -21.96 14.96
C PRO A 69 -15.74 -20.59 15.65
N PRO A 70 -16.73 -20.21 16.49
CA PRO A 70 -16.70 -18.92 17.16
C PRO A 70 -15.52 -18.86 18.14
N ALA A 71 -15.03 -17.65 18.43
CA ALA A 71 -14.08 -17.47 19.52
C ALA A 71 -14.76 -17.84 20.84
N THR A 72 -14.13 -18.72 21.59
CA THR A 72 -14.56 -19.12 22.94
C THR A 72 -14.30 -17.99 23.94
N PRO A 73 -15.01 -17.94 25.08
CA PRO A 73 -14.73 -16.96 26.14
C PRO A 73 -13.27 -16.99 26.63
N VAL A 74 -12.64 -18.16 26.64
CA VAL A 74 -11.23 -18.32 27.02
C VAL A 74 -10.31 -17.66 26.00
N GLU A 75 -10.53 -17.89 24.70
CA GLU A 75 -9.77 -17.24 23.64
C GLU A 75 -9.93 -15.71 23.69
N VAL A 76 -11.15 -15.21 23.87
CA VAL A 76 -11.41 -13.76 24.01
C VAL A 76 -10.67 -13.18 25.21
N LYS A 77 -10.69 -13.86 26.37
CA LYS A 77 -9.96 -13.43 27.57
C LYS A 77 -8.45 -13.39 27.34
N GLN A 78 -7.89 -14.37 26.63
CA GLN A 78 -6.46 -14.42 26.29
C GLN A 78 -6.03 -13.31 25.32
N MET A 79 -6.86 -13.03 24.30
CA MET A 79 -6.63 -11.90 23.39
C MET A 79 -6.69 -10.56 24.14
N ASP A 80 -7.70 -10.35 25.00
CA ASP A 80 -7.80 -9.12 25.81
C ASP A 80 -6.62 -8.98 26.78
N ALA A 81 -6.16 -10.08 27.39
CA ALA A 81 -4.97 -10.06 28.23
C ALA A 81 -3.71 -9.64 27.46
N THR A 82 -3.53 -10.12 26.23
CA THR A 82 -2.42 -9.74 25.35
C THR A 82 -2.48 -8.25 24.99
N LEU A 83 -3.66 -7.74 24.63
CA LEU A 83 -3.86 -6.31 24.33
C LEU A 83 -3.65 -5.42 25.56
N ARG A 84 -4.02 -5.89 26.76
CA ARG A 84 -3.73 -5.19 28.03
C ARG A 84 -2.23 -5.15 28.32
N ALA A 85 -1.51 -6.25 28.06
CA ALA A 85 -0.06 -6.28 28.22
C ALA A 85 0.64 -5.30 27.26
N LEU A 86 0.22 -5.26 25.99
CA LEU A 86 0.70 -4.25 25.03
C LEU A 86 0.44 -2.82 25.52
N THR A 87 -0.78 -2.56 26.00
CA THR A 87 -1.15 -1.26 26.56
C THR A 87 -0.30 -0.89 27.77
N ALA A 88 -0.01 -1.85 28.66
CA ALA A 88 0.85 -1.64 29.81
C ALA A 88 2.28 -1.26 29.39
N ILE A 89 2.82 -1.86 28.32
CA ILE A 89 4.13 -1.50 27.76
C ILE A 89 4.11 -0.05 27.25
N LEU A 90 3.08 0.35 26.49
CA LEU A 90 2.93 1.73 26.02
C LEU A 90 2.83 2.70 27.20
N ARG A 91 1.98 2.40 28.19
CA ARG A 91 1.77 3.22 29.40
C ARG A 91 2.96 3.28 30.35
N ALA A 92 3.94 2.40 30.19
CA ALA A 92 5.18 2.46 30.98
C ALA A 92 6.16 3.53 30.45
N THR A 93 5.90 4.11 29.28
CA THR A 93 6.73 5.19 28.73
C THR A 93 6.45 6.52 29.44
N PRO A 94 7.45 7.42 29.58
CA PRO A 94 7.26 8.69 30.29
C PRO A 94 6.09 9.52 29.76
N GLU A 95 5.94 9.57 28.43
CA GLU A 95 4.86 10.30 27.76
C GLU A 95 3.48 9.71 28.08
N ALA A 96 3.33 8.39 28.03
CA ALA A 96 2.04 7.72 28.19
C ALA A 96 1.61 7.45 29.65
N ALA A 97 2.57 7.42 30.58
CA ALA A 97 2.32 7.14 32.00
C ALA A 97 1.48 8.25 32.64
N GLU A 98 1.79 9.50 32.30
CA GLU A 98 1.09 10.70 32.74
C GLU A 98 0.69 11.54 31.52
N PRO A 99 -0.38 11.17 30.79
CA PRO A 99 -0.76 11.90 29.60
C PRO A 99 -1.24 13.29 30.02
N ARG A 100 -0.47 14.34 29.72
CA ARG A 100 -0.79 15.73 30.07
C ARG A 100 -1.24 16.49 28.84
N GLY A 101 -2.40 17.13 28.94
CA GLY A 101 -3.00 17.89 27.85
C GLY A 101 -3.69 17.02 26.79
N TYR A 102 -3.65 15.69 26.91
CA TYR A 102 -4.29 14.75 25.99
C TYR A 102 -4.80 13.51 26.73
N PHE A 103 -5.77 12.81 26.16
CA PHE A 103 -6.24 11.49 26.57
C PHE A 103 -6.07 10.49 25.41
N VAL A 104 -6.03 9.19 25.72
CA VAL A 104 -5.94 8.13 24.69
C VAL A 104 -7.22 7.32 24.73
N LYS A 105 -7.88 7.18 23.57
CA LYS A 105 -8.90 6.16 23.38
C LYS A 105 -8.30 4.97 22.67
N GLU A 106 -8.67 3.79 23.13
CA GLU A 106 -8.35 2.56 22.43
C GLU A 106 -9.55 2.06 21.64
N SER A 107 -9.27 1.39 20.52
CA SER A 107 -10.24 0.53 19.84
C SER A 107 -9.71 -0.89 19.90
N ARG A 108 -10.51 -1.84 20.40
CA ARG A 108 -10.12 -3.25 20.52
C ARG A 108 -11.06 -4.12 19.72
N THR A 109 -10.51 -4.80 18.72
CA THR A 109 -11.29 -5.68 17.85
C THR A 109 -10.62 -7.04 17.67
N PHE A 110 -11.43 -8.05 17.40
CA PHE A 110 -10.94 -9.31 16.86
C PHE A 110 -11.80 -9.75 15.67
N GLY A 111 -11.27 -10.68 14.90
CA GLY A 111 -11.90 -11.25 13.72
C GLY A 111 -11.27 -12.58 13.32
N TYR A 112 -11.66 -13.03 12.14
CA TYR A 112 -11.33 -14.35 11.61
C TYR A 112 -10.68 -14.20 10.23
N PHE A 113 -9.86 -15.16 9.85
CA PHE A 113 -9.50 -15.31 8.45
C PHE A 113 -10.73 -15.61 7.62
N SER A 114 -10.84 -15.00 6.44
CA SER A 114 -11.93 -15.29 5.51
C SER A 114 -11.68 -16.64 4.84
N ALA A 115 -12.67 -17.53 4.85
CA ALA A 115 -12.60 -18.78 4.11
C ALA A 115 -12.36 -18.56 2.60
N HIS A 116 -12.81 -17.43 2.04
CA HIS A 116 -12.60 -17.07 0.64
C HIS A 116 -11.13 -16.70 0.36
N GLY A 117 -10.42 -16.18 1.37
CA GLY A 117 -9.01 -15.77 1.30
C GLY A 117 -8.00 -16.82 1.80
N THR A 118 -8.44 -17.85 2.52
CA THR A 118 -7.58 -18.95 3.00
C THR A 118 -7.06 -19.79 1.83
N TYR A 119 -5.76 -20.02 1.75
CA TYR A 119 -5.11 -20.76 0.66
C TYR A 119 -5.45 -22.26 0.68
N PRO A 120 -5.40 -22.97 -0.47
CA PRO A 120 -5.64 -24.41 -0.49
C PRO A 120 -4.67 -25.15 0.45
N GLY A 121 -5.17 -26.16 1.14
CA GLY A 121 -4.40 -26.92 2.14
C GLY A 121 -4.45 -26.35 3.57
N PHE A 122 -5.01 -25.14 3.77
CA PHE A 122 -5.22 -24.56 5.09
C PHE A 122 -6.68 -24.65 5.53
N GLN A 123 -6.90 -25.01 6.78
CA GLN A 123 -8.24 -25.02 7.38
C GLN A 123 -8.46 -23.69 8.11
N THR A 124 -9.38 -22.86 7.64
CA THR A 124 -9.72 -21.56 8.28
C THR A 124 -10.03 -21.72 9.77
N ALA A 125 -10.68 -22.82 10.15
CA ALA A 125 -10.99 -23.15 11.55
C ALA A 125 -9.75 -23.33 12.45
N ARG A 126 -8.58 -23.64 11.88
CA ARG A 126 -7.31 -23.84 12.59
C ARG A 126 -6.37 -22.63 12.51
N LEU A 127 -6.71 -21.63 11.69
CA LEU A 127 -5.94 -20.39 11.64
C LEU A 127 -6.16 -19.58 12.94
N PRO A 128 -5.17 -18.81 13.37
CA PRO A 128 -5.32 -17.99 14.55
C PRO A 128 -6.38 -16.90 14.36
N LEU A 129 -6.95 -16.43 15.47
CA LEU A 129 -7.79 -15.25 15.49
C LEU A 129 -6.91 -14.02 15.28
N VAL A 130 -7.38 -13.11 14.44
CA VAL A 130 -6.75 -11.82 14.21
C VAL A 130 -7.33 -10.84 15.23
N TYR A 131 -6.50 -10.13 15.96
CA TYR A 131 -6.98 -9.14 16.93
C TYR A 131 -6.06 -7.94 16.98
N SER A 132 -6.61 -6.80 17.38
CA SER A 132 -5.90 -5.55 17.31
C SER A 132 -6.30 -4.55 18.38
N ALA A 133 -5.36 -3.66 18.68
CA ALA A 133 -5.60 -2.42 19.39
C ALA A 133 -5.19 -1.23 18.51
N GLY A 134 -6.12 -0.31 18.28
CA GLY A 134 -5.84 1.02 17.73
C GLY A 134 -5.73 2.02 18.87
N TYR A 135 -4.69 2.85 18.86
CA TYR A 135 -4.46 3.87 19.88
C TYR A 135 -4.67 5.26 19.28
N PHE A 136 -5.54 6.06 19.90
CA PHE A 136 -5.99 7.35 19.40
C PHE A 136 -5.73 8.44 20.45
N PRO A 137 -4.61 9.17 20.36
CA PRO A 137 -4.33 10.29 21.25
C PRO A 137 -5.12 11.52 20.81
N PHE A 138 -5.95 12.05 21.70
CA PHE A 138 -6.77 13.24 21.52
C PHE A 138 -6.34 14.31 22.51
N TYR A 139 -6.05 15.52 22.05
CA TYR A 139 -5.89 16.62 23.00
C TYR A 139 -7.16 16.86 23.81
N ASN A 140 -6.95 17.26 25.06
CA ASN A 140 -7.98 17.94 25.80
C ASN A 140 -8.27 19.24 25.06
N GLU A 141 -9.48 19.36 24.55
CA GLU A 141 -9.93 20.52 23.79
C GLU A 141 -11.24 20.98 24.41
N ASP A 142 -11.36 22.27 24.71
CA ASP A 142 -12.64 22.89 25.00
C ASP A 142 -13.02 23.75 23.78
N THR A 143 -14.26 23.60 23.30
CA THR A 143 -14.82 24.46 22.24
C THR A 143 -15.87 25.39 22.82
N LEU A 144 -15.98 26.58 22.22
CA LEU A 144 -16.97 27.56 22.65
C LEU A 144 -18.34 27.22 22.08
N LYS A 145 -19.29 26.84 22.93
CA LYS A 145 -20.69 26.54 22.56
C LYS A 145 -21.62 27.46 23.34
N ASN A 146 -22.38 28.30 22.63
CA ASN A 146 -23.30 29.28 23.24
C ASN A 146 -22.63 30.16 24.32
N GLY A 147 -21.39 30.59 24.08
CA GLY A 147 -20.61 31.39 25.03
C GLY A 147 -20.01 30.62 26.21
N VAL A 148 -20.19 29.29 26.27
CA VAL A 148 -19.65 28.42 27.32
C VAL A 148 -18.63 27.45 26.76
N TRP A 149 -17.46 27.40 27.37
CA TRP A 149 -16.43 26.42 27.03
C TRP A 149 -16.87 25.02 27.45
N SER A 150 -16.94 24.11 26.48
CA SER A 150 -17.37 22.73 26.69
C SER A 150 -16.27 21.76 26.23
N PRO A 151 -15.91 20.76 27.04
CA PRO A 151 -14.91 19.77 26.66
C PRO A 151 -15.39 18.97 25.45
N VAL A 152 -14.48 18.76 24.51
CA VAL A 152 -14.67 17.93 23.33
C VAL A 152 -14.00 16.59 23.59
N THR A 153 -14.81 15.54 23.63
CA THR A 153 -14.35 14.17 23.82
C THR A 153 -14.35 13.37 22.52
N GLY A 154 -14.54 14.03 21.38
CA GLY A 154 -14.63 13.43 20.05
C GLY A 154 -13.68 14.12 19.07
N GLY A 155 -13.56 13.57 17.87
CA GLY A 155 -12.64 14.04 16.85
C GLY A 155 -12.04 12.86 16.11
N GLU A 156 -11.41 13.13 14.97
CA GLU A 156 -10.56 12.17 14.29
C GLU A 156 -9.11 12.59 14.53
N THR A 157 -8.34 11.68 15.11
CA THR A 157 -6.89 11.81 15.26
C THR A 157 -6.24 10.69 14.47
N GLU A 158 -5.00 10.91 14.02
CA GLU A 158 -4.25 9.86 13.36
C GLU A 158 -4.03 8.72 14.35
N SER A 159 -4.51 7.54 14.01
CA SER A 159 -4.42 6.35 14.84
C SER A 159 -3.35 5.41 14.34
N VAL A 160 -2.82 4.64 15.28
CA VAL A 160 -1.87 3.58 14.97
C VAL A 160 -2.40 2.27 15.51
N TYR A 161 -2.36 1.26 14.67
CA TYR A 161 -2.92 -0.05 14.97
C TYR A 161 -1.85 -1.10 15.12
N PHE A 162 -1.96 -1.86 16.19
CA PHE A 162 -1.17 -3.05 16.49
C PHE A 162 -2.05 -4.26 16.20
N TYR A 163 -1.70 -5.02 15.16
CA TYR A 163 -2.42 -6.24 14.77
C TYR A 163 -1.59 -7.46 15.14
N PHE A 164 -2.20 -8.34 15.95
CA PHE A 164 -1.71 -9.68 16.16
C PHE A 164 -2.31 -10.64 15.14
N ASN A 165 -1.51 -11.59 14.69
CA ASN A 165 -1.92 -12.68 13.78
C ASN A 165 -2.42 -12.23 12.40
N ARG A 166 -2.11 -10.99 12.00
CA ARG A 166 -2.34 -10.51 10.64
C ARG A 166 -1.05 -10.62 9.83
N LEU A 167 -1.10 -11.34 8.72
CA LEU A 167 0.00 -11.31 7.75
C LEU A 167 0.04 -9.93 7.06
N PRO A 168 1.23 -9.44 6.70
CA PRO A 168 1.38 -8.13 6.04
C PRO A 168 0.79 -8.07 4.61
N ASP A 169 0.45 -9.23 4.03
CA ASP A 169 -0.06 -9.38 2.66
C ASP A 169 0.82 -8.69 1.61
N ASN A 170 0.26 -8.28 0.47
CA ASN A 170 0.99 -7.62 -0.61
C ASN A 170 1.58 -6.27 -0.23
N TYR A 171 1.24 -5.71 0.93
CA TYR A 171 1.83 -4.50 1.47
C TYR A 171 1.95 -3.34 0.47
N LYS A 172 0.86 -2.99 -0.23
CA LYS A 172 0.81 -1.95 -1.29
C LYS A 172 1.68 -2.25 -2.53
N GLN A 173 2.37 -3.40 -2.59
CA GLN A 173 3.13 -3.80 -3.75
C GLN A 173 2.17 -4.13 -4.90
N PRO A 174 2.57 -3.83 -6.15
CA PRO A 174 1.75 -4.16 -7.30
C PRO A 174 1.62 -5.68 -7.43
N ILE A 175 0.39 -6.14 -7.65
CA ILE A 175 0.14 -7.55 -7.97
C ILE A 175 0.66 -7.80 -9.38
N VAL A 176 1.74 -8.56 -9.49
CA VAL A 176 2.40 -8.88 -10.76
C VAL A 176 1.61 -9.95 -11.49
N ALA A 177 1.25 -11.03 -10.80
CA ALA A 177 0.47 -12.14 -11.36
C ALA A 177 -0.51 -12.69 -10.32
N GLU A 178 -1.53 -13.39 -10.79
CA GLU A 178 -2.58 -13.99 -9.97
C GLU A 178 -2.84 -15.42 -10.42
N GLU A 179 -2.90 -16.35 -9.48
CA GLU A 179 -3.31 -17.72 -9.74
C GLU A 179 -4.79 -17.89 -9.38
N PRO A 180 -5.67 -18.11 -10.36
CA PRO A 180 -7.10 -18.26 -10.10
C PRO A 180 -7.37 -19.54 -9.31
N ARG A 181 -8.27 -19.45 -8.32
CA ARG A 181 -8.63 -20.58 -7.44
C ARG A 181 -10.08 -21.06 -7.60
N GLY A 182 -10.81 -20.50 -8.55
CA GLY A 182 -12.24 -20.72 -8.74
C GLY A 182 -13.03 -19.43 -8.58
N ARG A 183 -14.33 -19.47 -8.91
CA ARG A 183 -15.20 -18.29 -8.99
C ARG A 183 -15.39 -17.60 -7.63
N ASP A 184 -15.45 -18.37 -6.56
CA ASP A 184 -15.82 -17.88 -5.22
C ASP A 184 -14.62 -17.74 -4.28
N LEU A 185 -13.39 -17.94 -4.78
CA LEU A 185 -12.16 -17.86 -3.99
C LEU A 185 -11.29 -16.71 -4.50
N SER A 186 -10.69 -15.95 -3.58
CA SER A 186 -9.72 -14.91 -3.94
C SER A 186 -8.53 -15.56 -4.67
N ALA A 187 -8.01 -14.95 -5.73
CA ALA A 187 -6.81 -15.47 -6.38
C ALA A 187 -5.60 -15.49 -5.42
N VAL A 188 -4.61 -16.34 -5.70
CA VAL A 188 -3.31 -16.21 -5.03
C VAL A 188 -2.54 -15.10 -5.73
N GLU A 189 -2.23 -14.04 -4.99
CA GLU A 189 -1.50 -12.89 -5.52
C GLU A 189 0.01 -13.13 -5.42
N PHE A 190 0.73 -12.84 -6.49
CA PHE A 190 2.20 -12.78 -6.52
C PHE A 190 2.63 -11.34 -6.67
N PHE A 191 3.48 -10.88 -5.76
CA PHE A 191 3.90 -9.49 -5.68
C PHE A 191 5.39 -9.39 -5.33
N PRO A 192 6.07 -8.30 -5.72
CA PRO A 192 7.44 -8.06 -5.30
C PRO A 192 7.54 -8.03 -3.78
N ARG A 193 8.57 -8.66 -3.21
CA ARG A 193 8.83 -8.64 -1.78
C ARG A 193 9.02 -7.19 -1.30
N PRO A 194 8.24 -6.72 -0.31
CA PRO A 194 8.42 -5.40 0.28
C PRO A 194 9.86 -5.14 0.72
N ASP A 195 10.34 -3.92 0.56
CA ASP A 195 11.69 -3.56 1.02
C ASP A 195 11.76 -3.64 2.54
N THR A 196 12.83 -4.21 3.07
CA THR A 196 13.11 -4.34 4.51
C THR A 196 14.45 -3.74 4.88
N SER A 197 15.01 -2.87 4.03
CA SER A 197 16.29 -2.17 4.26
C SER A 197 16.25 -1.29 5.50
N THR A 198 15.07 -0.79 5.87
CA THR A 198 14.85 0.04 7.05
C THR A 198 14.45 -0.84 8.24
N SER A 199 15.04 -0.58 9.40
CA SER A 199 14.68 -1.24 10.66
C SER A 199 14.65 -0.27 11.82
N TYR A 200 13.88 -0.61 12.86
CA TYR A 200 13.82 0.12 14.10
C TYR A 200 13.74 -0.84 15.29
N ALA A 201 14.52 -0.56 16.33
CA ALA A 201 14.64 -1.42 17.52
C ALA A 201 14.93 -2.91 17.21
N GLY A 202 15.62 -3.18 16.08
CA GLY A 202 15.94 -4.53 15.61
C GLY A 202 14.87 -5.21 14.76
N PHE A 203 13.75 -4.53 14.47
CA PHE A 203 12.64 -5.06 13.68
C PHE A 203 12.53 -4.38 12.31
N PRO A 204 12.24 -5.13 11.23
CA PRO A 204 12.11 -4.57 9.89
C PRO A 204 10.89 -3.65 9.79
N ILE A 205 11.03 -2.60 8.97
CA ILE A 205 9.95 -1.73 8.53
C ILE A 205 9.73 -1.95 7.04
N LEU A 206 8.58 -2.53 6.68
CA LEU A 206 8.21 -2.82 5.30
C LEU A 206 8.01 -1.51 4.53
N ASP A 207 8.77 -1.32 3.45
CA ASP A 207 8.82 -0.12 2.60
C ASP A 207 8.85 1.20 3.40
N GLY A 208 9.45 1.19 4.59
CA GLY A 208 9.52 2.35 5.48
C GLY A 208 8.19 2.74 6.15
N GLU A 209 7.15 1.91 6.06
CA GLU A 209 5.76 2.26 6.40
C GLU A 209 5.14 1.43 7.56
N ASP A 210 5.33 0.11 7.64
CA ASP A 210 4.77 -0.73 8.72
C ASP A 210 5.88 -1.52 9.39
N LEU A 211 5.94 -1.45 10.72
CA LEU A 211 6.90 -2.24 11.51
C LEU A 211 6.34 -3.64 11.74
N VAL A 212 7.17 -4.67 11.52
CA VAL A 212 6.76 -6.07 11.66
C VAL A 212 7.65 -6.79 12.64
N ILE A 213 7.03 -7.44 13.62
CA ILE A 213 7.70 -8.35 14.55
C ILE A 213 7.25 -9.77 14.21
N VAL A 214 8.20 -10.59 13.78
CA VAL A 214 8.01 -11.99 13.40
C VAL A 214 8.75 -12.90 14.38
N ARG A 215 8.34 -14.16 14.47
CA ARG A 215 9.10 -15.18 15.22
C ARG A 215 10.39 -15.49 14.50
N GLY A 216 11.43 -15.79 15.28
CA GLY A 216 12.72 -16.20 14.75
C GLY A 216 12.60 -17.37 13.77
N GLY A 217 13.27 -17.27 12.62
CA GLY A 217 13.34 -18.34 11.62
C GLY A 217 12.07 -18.58 10.79
N ARG A 218 11.05 -17.71 10.88
CA ARG A 218 9.86 -17.78 10.01
C ARG A 218 9.67 -16.50 9.23
N ASP A 219 9.55 -16.66 7.91
CA ASP A 219 9.26 -15.56 6.99
C ASP A 219 7.74 -15.43 6.77
N PRO A 220 7.13 -14.25 6.95
CA PRO A 220 5.72 -14.03 6.63
C PRO A 220 5.41 -14.10 5.12
N TYR A 221 6.45 -14.22 4.29
CA TYR A 221 6.37 -14.38 2.85
C TYR A 221 6.88 -15.76 2.40
N LEU A 222 6.25 -16.31 1.36
CA LEU A 222 6.73 -17.49 0.65
C LEU A 222 7.26 -17.10 -0.72
N THR A 223 8.49 -17.49 -1.02
CA THR A 223 9.08 -17.38 -2.36
C THR A 223 8.23 -18.11 -3.39
N VAL A 224 7.99 -17.48 -4.54
CA VAL A 224 7.29 -18.09 -5.66
C VAL A 224 8.30 -18.72 -6.62
N PRO A 225 8.15 -20.00 -7.02
CA PRO A 225 8.98 -20.58 -8.07
C PRO A 225 8.77 -19.90 -9.43
N TYR A 226 9.82 -19.83 -10.24
CA TYR A 226 9.83 -19.13 -11.53
C TYR A 226 8.77 -19.65 -12.50
N GLU A 227 8.63 -20.97 -12.62
CA GLU A 227 7.61 -21.57 -13.49
C GLU A 227 6.20 -21.18 -13.06
N ARG A 228 5.92 -21.25 -11.76
CA ARG A 228 4.60 -20.93 -11.19
C ARG A 228 4.24 -19.46 -11.42
N ALA A 229 5.19 -18.56 -11.18
CA ALA A 229 5.01 -17.13 -11.41
C ALA A 229 4.73 -16.83 -12.90
N LEU A 230 5.52 -17.43 -13.81
CA LEU A 230 5.38 -17.20 -15.24
C LEU A 230 4.08 -17.81 -15.80
N LYS A 231 3.66 -19.00 -15.34
CA LYS A 231 2.36 -19.61 -15.68
C LYS A 231 1.19 -18.75 -15.25
N ALA A 232 1.19 -18.24 -14.01
CA ALA A 232 0.13 -17.33 -13.55
C ALA A 232 0.09 -16.02 -14.36
N ALA A 233 1.27 -15.51 -14.74
CA ALA A 233 1.38 -14.30 -15.54
C ALA A 233 0.86 -14.44 -16.99
N MET A 234 0.84 -15.67 -17.56
CA MET A 234 0.31 -15.90 -18.91
C MET A 234 -1.12 -15.39 -19.08
N VAL A 235 -1.95 -15.42 -18.03
CA VAL A 235 -3.31 -14.88 -18.08
C VAL A 235 -3.30 -13.38 -18.41
N LYS A 236 -2.42 -12.60 -17.77
CA LYS A 236 -2.30 -11.16 -18.04
C LYS A 236 -1.70 -10.89 -19.41
N TYR A 237 -0.68 -11.65 -19.83
CA TYR A 237 -0.13 -11.53 -21.19
C TYR A 237 -1.18 -11.81 -22.27
N GLN A 238 -2.02 -12.83 -22.08
CA GLN A 238 -3.10 -13.13 -23.00
C GLN A 238 -4.15 -12.01 -23.03
N GLN A 239 -4.53 -11.45 -21.87
CA GLN A 239 -5.46 -10.32 -21.81
C GLN A 239 -4.93 -9.09 -22.55
N ASP A 240 -3.64 -8.79 -22.41
CA ASP A 240 -2.98 -7.69 -23.14
C ASP A 240 -2.97 -7.96 -24.65
N LEU A 241 -2.67 -9.20 -25.07
CA LEU A 241 -2.72 -9.62 -26.46
C LEU A 241 -4.14 -9.53 -27.05
N ASP A 242 -5.16 -9.98 -26.32
CA ASP A 242 -6.56 -9.92 -26.73
C ASP A 242 -7.05 -8.48 -26.84
N SER A 243 -6.61 -7.60 -25.94
CA SER A 243 -6.90 -6.17 -26.00
C SER A 243 -6.28 -5.52 -27.25
N ALA A 244 -4.99 -5.80 -27.51
CA ALA A 244 -4.29 -5.31 -28.68
C ALA A 244 -4.91 -5.84 -29.99
N THR A 245 -5.27 -7.11 -30.03
CA THR A 245 -5.87 -7.75 -31.22
C THR A 245 -7.25 -7.18 -31.52
N ARG A 246 -8.10 -6.98 -30.49
CA ARG A 246 -9.41 -6.33 -30.68
C ARG A 246 -9.27 -4.90 -31.20
N ARG A 247 -8.36 -4.12 -30.60
CA ARG A 247 -8.09 -2.75 -31.07
C ARG A 247 -7.63 -2.73 -32.54
N LEU A 248 -6.77 -3.66 -32.94
CA LEU A 248 -6.34 -3.77 -34.35
C LEU A 248 -7.51 -4.11 -35.28
N ALA A 249 -8.41 -5.00 -34.86
CA ALA A 249 -9.61 -5.32 -35.63
C ALA A 249 -10.52 -4.09 -35.82
N ASP A 250 -10.70 -3.28 -34.76
CA ASP A 250 -11.47 -2.03 -34.83
C ASP A 250 -10.82 -0.99 -35.76
N LEU A 251 -9.49 -0.88 -35.74
CA LEU A 251 -8.75 0.01 -36.65
C LEU A 251 -8.85 -0.44 -38.10
N LYS A 252 -8.77 -1.74 -38.38
CA LYS A 252 -9.00 -2.30 -39.73
C LYS A 252 -10.42 -2.07 -40.22
N LYS A 253 -11.41 -2.17 -39.32
CA LYS A 253 -12.79 -1.81 -39.65
C LYS A 253 -12.91 -0.32 -39.99
N THR A 254 -12.29 0.54 -39.20
CA THR A 254 -12.25 1.99 -39.46
C THR A 254 -11.60 2.31 -40.80
N GLU A 255 -10.47 1.67 -41.12
CA GLU A 255 -9.83 1.76 -42.43
C GLU A 255 -10.80 1.38 -43.55
N ALA A 256 -11.42 0.19 -43.47
CA ALA A 256 -12.38 -0.26 -44.48
C ALA A 256 -13.54 0.74 -44.65
N ASP A 257 -14.11 1.24 -43.56
CA ASP A 257 -15.20 2.22 -43.58
C ASP A 257 -14.78 3.54 -44.24
N THR A 258 -13.58 4.06 -43.94
CA THR A 258 -13.09 5.33 -44.53
C THR A 258 -12.77 5.26 -46.02
N LEU A 259 -12.57 4.05 -46.55
CA LEU A 259 -12.34 3.80 -47.97
C LEU A 259 -13.65 3.67 -48.77
N THR A 260 -14.81 3.63 -48.09
CA THR A 260 -16.10 3.49 -48.76
C THR A 260 -16.57 4.78 -49.44
N PRO A 261 -17.35 4.67 -50.55
CA PRO A 261 -18.07 5.81 -51.12
C PRO A 261 -19.06 6.46 -50.14
N GLU A 262 -19.68 5.67 -49.25
CA GLU A 262 -20.63 6.16 -48.25
C GLU A 262 -19.98 7.12 -47.25
N TYR A 263 -18.73 6.87 -46.85
CA TYR A 263 -17.98 7.78 -45.99
C TYR A 263 -17.69 9.11 -46.69
N GLU A 264 -17.26 9.05 -47.95
CA GLU A 264 -17.05 10.25 -48.76
C GLU A 264 -18.36 11.04 -48.94
N GLN A 265 -19.47 10.36 -49.20
CA GLN A 265 -20.78 10.99 -49.30
C GLN A 265 -21.17 11.67 -47.98
N LYS A 266 -20.95 11.03 -46.82
CA LYS A 266 -21.19 11.66 -45.50
C LYS A 266 -20.38 12.94 -45.31
N MET A 267 -19.12 12.98 -45.75
CA MET A 267 -18.30 14.19 -45.69
C MET A 267 -18.84 15.29 -46.62
N ARG A 268 -19.28 14.93 -47.83
CA ARG A 268 -19.91 15.85 -48.78
C ARG A 268 -21.23 16.41 -48.24
N ASP A 269 -22.07 15.56 -47.65
CA ASP A 269 -23.33 15.97 -47.02
C ASP A 269 -23.09 16.91 -45.84
N HIS A 270 -22.06 16.64 -45.03
CA HIS A 270 -21.64 17.52 -43.94
C HIS A 270 -21.18 18.89 -44.48
N LEU A 271 -20.36 18.90 -45.52
CA LEU A 271 -19.93 20.14 -46.18
C LEU A 271 -21.12 20.93 -46.72
N GLU A 272 -22.06 20.28 -47.40
CA GLU A 272 -23.26 20.93 -47.95
C GLU A 272 -24.12 21.53 -46.83
N LYS A 273 -24.35 20.77 -45.75
CA LYS A 273 -25.14 21.23 -44.59
C LYS A 273 -24.58 22.49 -43.94
N TYR A 274 -23.26 22.57 -43.74
CA TYR A 274 -22.64 23.66 -42.97
C TYR A 274 -22.05 24.78 -43.84
N SER A 275 -21.81 24.54 -45.13
CA SER A 275 -21.16 25.50 -46.03
C SER A 275 -21.88 25.70 -47.37
N GLY A 276 -22.98 24.98 -47.65
CA GLY A 276 -23.67 25.02 -48.95
C GLY A 276 -24.13 26.41 -49.37
N GLN A 277 -24.51 27.28 -48.42
CA GLN A 277 -24.89 28.67 -48.70
C GLN A 277 -23.80 29.48 -49.41
N PHE A 278 -22.52 29.15 -49.24
CA PHE A 278 -21.42 29.86 -49.90
C PHE A 278 -21.36 29.59 -51.40
N ARG A 279 -22.03 28.53 -51.89
CA ARG A 279 -22.07 28.23 -53.32
C ARG A 279 -22.64 29.39 -54.15
N THR A 280 -23.60 30.13 -53.59
CA THR A 280 -24.22 31.29 -54.22
C THR A 280 -23.70 32.61 -53.65
N THR A 281 -23.45 32.68 -52.34
CA THR A 281 -23.11 33.93 -51.64
C THR A 281 -21.62 34.30 -51.68
N ASP A 282 -20.72 33.32 -51.75
CA ASP A 282 -19.26 33.52 -51.83
C ASP A 282 -18.58 32.31 -52.50
N PRO A 283 -18.58 32.24 -53.84
CA PRO A 283 -18.09 31.07 -54.58
C PRO A 283 -16.62 30.74 -54.31
N LYS A 284 -15.78 31.75 -54.03
CA LYS A 284 -14.36 31.54 -53.70
C LYS A 284 -14.21 30.81 -52.38
N LYS A 285 -15.00 31.20 -51.37
CA LYS A 285 -15.03 30.51 -50.07
C LYS A 285 -15.57 29.08 -50.19
N TRP A 286 -16.59 28.85 -51.02
CA TRP A 286 -17.09 27.51 -51.31
C TRP A 286 -16.00 26.60 -51.90
N GLN A 287 -15.28 27.06 -52.93
CA GLN A 287 -14.16 26.31 -53.53
C GLN A 287 -13.08 25.96 -52.49
N GLY A 288 -12.74 26.91 -51.61
CA GLY A 288 -11.79 26.66 -50.53
C GLY A 288 -12.25 25.59 -49.53
N ARG A 289 -13.55 25.51 -49.25
CA ARG A 289 -14.14 24.49 -48.36
C ARG A 289 -14.18 23.12 -49.01
N VAL A 290 -14.53 23.03 -50.29
CA VAL A 290 -14.47 21.77 -51.07
C VAL A 290 -13.04 21.22 -51.07
N ALA A 291 -12.05 22.04 -51.43
CA ALA A 291 -10.65 21.63 -51.43
C ALA A 291 -10.14 21.24 -50.03
N GLY A 292 -10.66 21.88 -48.98
CA GLY A 292 -10.38 21.51 -47.58
C GLY A 292 -10.90 20.12 -47.23
N MET A 293 -12.16 19.84 -47.58
CA MET A 293 -12.80 18.54 -47.37
C MET A 293 -12.05 17.42 -48.13
N GLU A 294 -11.64 17.67 -49.38
CA GLU A 294 -10.88 16.70 -50.16
C GLU A 294 -9.51 16.37 -49.54
N ARG A 295 -8.80 17.38 -49.02
CA ARG A 295 -7.55 17.16 -48.26
C ARG A 295 -7.77 16.35 -46.99
N GLU A 296 -8.84 16.65 -46.25
CA GLU A 296 -9.19 15.91 -45.04
C GLU A 296 -9.56 14.46 -45.35
N LEU A 297 -10.27 14.20 -46.45
CA LEU A 297 -10.61 12.85 -46.91
C LEU A 297 -9.33 12.03 -47.20
N VAL A 298 -8.37 12.60 -47.93
CA VAL A 298 -7.08 11.96 -48.21
C VAL A 298 -6.33 11.68 -46.90
N TYR A 299 -6.22 12.69 -46.03
CA TYR A 299 -5.56 12.55 -44.73
C TYR A 299 -6.21 11.46 -43.87
N ASN A 300 -7.55 11.42 -43.77
CA ASN A 300 -8.26 10.43 -42.99
C ASN A 300 -8.02 9.01 -43.52
N ARG A 301 -8.01 8.83 -44.84
CA ARG A 301 -7.70 7.54 -45.49
C ARG A 301 -6.26 7.10 -45.24
N GLU A 302 -5.29 8.01 -45.38
CA GLU A 302 -3.88 7.72 -45.11
C GLU A 302 -3.63 7.39 -43.64
N LYS A 303 -4.25 8.16 -42.73
CA LYS A 303 -4.17 7.92 -41.30
C LYS A 303 -4.79 6.57 -40.93
N ALA A 304 -5.99 6.25 -41.43
CA ALA A 304 -6.64 4.99 -41.13
C ALA A 304 -5.83 3.79 -41.63
N ARG A 305 -5.23 3.89 -42.83
CA ARG A 305 -4.28 2.89 -43.37
C ARG A 305 -3.05 2.72 -42.47
N LYS A 306 -2.46 3.83 -42.01
CA LYS A 306 -1.31 3.79 -41.10
C LYS A 306 -1.67 3.12 -39.77
N ASP A 307 -2.78 3.53 -39.17
CA ASP A 307 -3.21 3.03 -37.85
C ASP A 307 -3.62 1.54 -37.90
N ALA A 308 -4.22 1.08 -39.01
CA ALA A 308 -4.61 -0.32 -39.22
C ALA A 308 -3.43 -1.26 -39.57
N ASN A 309 -2.24 -0.71 -39.82
CA ASN A 309 -1.02 -1.47 -40.13
C ASN A 309 0.13 -1.08 -39.19
N PRO A 310 0.05 -1.46 -37.90
CA PRO A 310 1.06 -1.08 -36.90
C PRO A 310 2.42 -1.66 -37.26
N GLN A 311 3.43 -0.79 -37.37
CA GLN A 311 4.81 -1.17 -37.63
C GLN A 311 5.52 -1.57 -36.33
N ARG A 312 6.67 -2.25 -36.44
CA ARG A 312 7.53 -2.58 -35.28
C ARG A 312 8.38 -1.38 -34.87
N ASP A 313 7.71 -0.26 -34.64
CA ASP A 313 8.28 1.00 -34.19
C ASP A 313 7.45 1.58 -33.04
N LYS A 314 7.86 2.75 -32.56
CA LYS A 314 7.19 3.47 -31.47
C LYS A 314 5.69 3.71 -31.70
N ASP A 315 5.23 3.78 -32.94
CA ASP A 315 3.83 4.06 -33.27
C ASP A 315 2.99 2.76 -33.26
N GLY A 316 3.61 1.59 -33.48
CA GLY A 316 2.96 0.27 -33.40
C GLY A 316 3.29 -0.56 -32.14
N ASP A 317 4.10 -0.04 -31.21
CA ASP A 317 4.44 -0.69 -29.93
C ASP A 317 3.20 -1.14 -29.13
N TRP A 318 2.09 -0.41 -29.22
CA TRP A 318 0.83 -0.76 -28.55
C TRP A 318 0.29 -2.14 -28.97
N TYR A 319 0.64 -2.61 -30.17
CA TYR A 319 0.25 -3.92 -30.69
C TYR A 319 1.38 -4.95 -30.53
N TRP A 320 2.59 -4.60 -30.96
CA TRP A 320 3.70 -5.56 -30.99
C TRP A 320 4.28 -5.88 -29.62
N THR A 321 4.20 -4.97 -28.64
CA THR A 321 4.72 -5.22 -27.29
C THR A 321 3.97 -6.37 -26.60
N PRO A 322 2.62 -6.38 -26.54
CA PRO A 322 1.87 -7.54 -26.02
C PRO A 322 2.15 -8.85 -26.76
N VAL A 323 2.20 -8.82 -28.11
CA VAL A 323 2.48 -10.01 -28.94
C VAL A 323 3.82 -10.62 -28.57
N LEU A 324 4.88 -9.81 -28.58
CA LEU A 324 6.23 -10.26 -28.28
C LEU A 324 6.38 -10.72 -26.83
N ALA A 325 5.73 -10.04 -25.87
CA ALA A 325 5.78 -10.42 -24.47
C ALA A 325 5.11 -11.80 -24.24
N HIS A 326 3.96 -12.03 -24.86
CA HIS A 326 3.26 -13.32 -24.78
C HIS A 326 4.08 -14.45 -25.44
N GLU A 327 4.58 -14.23 -26.67
CA GLU A 327 5.41 -15.20 -27.39
C GLU A 327 6.69 -15.56 -26.63
N ASP A 328 7.38 -14.55 -26.09
CA ASP A 328 8.59 -14.74 -25.32
C ASP A 328 8.34 -15.48 -24.00
N ALA A 329 7.26 -15.16 -23.28
CA ALA A 329 6.87 -15.87 -22.06
C ALA A 329 6.52 -17.34 -22.35
N ALA A 330 5.76 -17.60 -23.42
CA ALA A 330 5.41 -18.96 -23.86
C ALA A 330 6.66 -19.76 -24.24
N ARG A 331 7.60 -19.15 -24.99
CA ARG A 331 8.88 -19.76 -25.34
C ARG A 331 9.71 -20.10 -24.10
N ARG A 332 9.80 -19.18 -23.14
CA ARG A 332 10.53 -19.38 -21.88
C ARG A 332 9.94 -20.53 -21.06
N LEU A 333 8.61 -20.63 -20.99
CA LEU A 333 7.93 -21.77 -20.35
C LEU A 333 8.23 -23.09 -21.06
N ALA A 334 8.20 -23.12 -22.39
CA ALA A 334 8.45 -24.33 -23.16
C ALA A 334 9.90 -24.83 -23.08
N ALA A 335 10.87 -23.92 -22.93
CA ALA A 335 12.29 -24.24 -22.85
C ALA A 335 12.81 -24.42 -21.41
N MET A 336 11.94 -24.39 -20.40
CA MET A 336 12.32 -24.36 -18.99
C MET A 336 12.83 -25.73 -18.50
N THR A 337 14.01 -25.76 -17.89
CA THR A 337 14.50 -26.97 -17.20
C THR A 337 13.88 -27.11 -15.81
N PRO A 338 13.84 -28.30 -15.21
CA PRO A 338 13.32 -28.50 -13.85
C PRO A 338 14.04 -27.63 -12.79
N GLU A 339 15.35 -27.46 -12.91
CA GLU A 339 16.15 -26.65 -11.99
C GLU A 339 15.77 -25.17 -12.10
N LEU A 340 15.61 -24.67 -13.33
CA LEU A 340 15.19 -23.29 -13.58
C LEU A 340 13.74 -23.08 -13.14
N ALA A 341 12.86 -24.06 -13.35
CA ALA A 341 11.46 -24.02 -12.93
C ALA A 341 11.30 -23.86 -11.41
N ALA A 342 12.13 -24.58 -10.65
CA ALA A 342 12.15 -24.55 -9.19
C ALA A 342 12.87 -23.32 -8.62
N SER A 343 13.65 -22.59 -9.42
CA SER A 343 14.37 -21.40 -8.95
C SER A 343 13.41 -20.30 -8.47
N PRO A 344 13.79 -19.47 -7.49
CA PRO A 344 12.99 -18.32 -7.08
C PRO A 344 12.70 -17.38 -8.25
N ALA A 345 11.47 -16.89 -8.33
CA ALA A 345 11.08 -15.87 -9.30
C ALA A 345 11.46 -14.48 -8.79
N CYS A 346 11.71 -13.56 -9.72
CA CYS A 346 11.88 -12.14 -9.43
C CYS A 346 11.15 -11.29 -10.48
N TYR A 347 10.82 -10.07 -10.11
CA TYR A 347 10.18 -9.08 -10.96
C TYR A 347 11.10 -7.89 -11.20
N LEU A 348 11.33 -7.61 -12.48
CA LEU A 348 12.08 -6.46 -12.95
C LEU A 348 11.10 -5.41 -13.49
N PRO A 349 10.81 -4.33 -12.73
CA PRO A 349 9.93 -3.28 -13.21
C PRO A 349 10.54 -2.57 -14.43
N LYS A 350 9.72 -2.33 -15.47
CA LYS A 350 10.12 -1.55 -16.65
C LYS A 350 9.49 -0.16 -16.55
N PRO A 351 10.28 0.90 -16.29
CA PRO A 351 9.75 2.26 -16.13
C PRO A 351 9.11 2.80 -17.41
N GLU A 352 9.44 2.23 -18.58
CA GLU A 352 8.90 2.59 -19.89
C GLU A 352 7.99 1.51 -20.48
N ALA A 353 7.10 0.89 -19.70
CA ALA A 353 6.02 0.10 -20.31
C ALA A 353 5.09 1.05 -21.11
N ARG A 354 5.50 1.38 -22.34
CA ARG A 354 4.73 2.18 -23.29
C ARG A 354 3.50 1.36 -23.67
N GLY A 355 2.31 1.89 -23.39
CA GLY A 355 1.03 1.21 -23.65
C GLY A 355 0.21 0.93 -22.38
N ARG A 356 -1.00 0.41 -22.57
CA ARG A 356 -1.93 0.05 -21.47
C ARG A 356 -1.75 -1.40 -21.03
N ASN A 357 -0.52 -1.91 -21.03
CA ASN A 357 -0.26 -3.30 -20.66
C ASN A 357 -0.53 -3.49 -19.16
N ALA A 358 -1.26 -4.55 -18.83
CA ALA A 358 -1.52 -4.98 -17.47
C ALA A 358 -0.23 -5.40 -16.77
N MET A 359 0.73 -5.99 -17.49
CA MET A 359 2.07 -6.24 -16.98
C MET A 359 3.04 -5.07 -17.29
N ARG A 360 3.67 -4.51 -16.24
CA ARG A 360 4.57 -3.34 -16.31
C ARG A 360 6.04 -3.68 -16.04
N GLY A 361 6.47 -4.88 -16.39
CA GLY A 361 7.80 -5.39 -16.11
C GLY A 361 7.98 -6.80 -16.65
N ASP A 362 9.07 -7.46 -16.29
CA ASP A 362 9.33 -8.84 -16.64
C ASP A 362 9.44 -9.72 -15.40
N ILE A 363 8.99 -10.97 -15.54
CA ILE A 363 9.31 -12.04 -14.58
C ILE A 363 10.56 -12.77 -15.09
N GLN A 364 11.54 -12.92 -14.21
CA GLN A 364 12.83 -13.56 -14.47
C GLN A 364 13.19 -14.51 -13.32
N PRO A 365 14.11 -15.46 -13.50
CA PRO A 365 14.68 -16.20 -12.38
C PRO A 365 15.53 -15.24 -11.51
N MET A 366 15.51 -15.45 -10.20
CA MET A 366 16.24 -14.60 -9.27
C MET A 366 17.75 -14.71 -9.53
N GLY A 367 18.42 -13.56 -9.54
CA GLY A 367 19.84 -13.43 -9.88
C GLY A 367 20.12 -13.10 -11.35
N ALA A 368 19.10 -13.11 -12.22
CA ALA A 368 19.27 -12.69 -13.62
C ALA A 368 19.59 -11.19 -13.77
N ASP A 369 19.05 -10.34 -12.90
CA ASP A 369 19.31 -8.90 -12.87
C ASP A 369 19.41 -8.42 -11.41
N PRO A 370 20.42 -7.60 -11.04
CA PRO A 370 20.61 -7.11 -9.67
C PRO A 370 19.49 -6.16 -9.19
N LYS A 371 18.70 -5.57 -10.09
CA LYS A 371 17.55 -4.72 -9.77
C LYS A 371 16.24 -5.49 -9.65
N CYS A 372 16.27 -6.79 -9.93
CA CYS A 372 15.10 -7.65 -9.82
C CYS A 372 14.71 -7.86 -8.36
N ARG A 373 13.44 -7.65 -8.02
CA ARG A 373 12.92 -7.90 -6.66
C ARG A 373 12.29 -9.29 -6.60
N GLU A 374 12.62 -10.08 -5.58
CA GLU A 374 12.02 -11.40 -5.37
C GLU A 374 10.48 -11.33 -5.46
N LEU A 375 9.86 -12.28 -6.15
CA LEU A 375 8.41 -12.45 -6.13
C LEU A 375 8.02 -13.39 -5.01
N VAL A 376 7.06 -12.95 -4.21
CA VAL A 376 6.55 -13.68 -3.05
C VAL A 376 5.02 -13.72 -3.04
N MET A 377 4.47 -14.57 -2.18
CA MET A 377 3.07 -14.59 -1.77
C MET A 377 2.98 -14.59 -0.24
N SER A 378 1.80 -14.32 0.33
CA SER A 378 1.59 -14.41 1.79
C SER A 378 1.84 -15.84 2.32
N ASN A 379 2.57 -15.98 3.42
CA ASN A 379 2.84 -17.28 4.03
C ASN A 379 1.79 -17.69 5.07
N GLN A 380 0.69 -18.32 4.67
CA GLN A 380 -0.27 -18.86 5.66
C GLN A 380 0.33 -20.01 6.51
N GLY A 381 1.36 -20.69 6.00
CA GLY A 381 2.16 -21.67 6.74
C GLY A 381 3.04 -21.05 7.84
N TYR A 382 3.12 -19.72 7.92
CA TYR A 382 3.79 -19.01 9.00
C TYR A 382 3.19 -19.39 10.36
N PHE A 383 1.88 -19.56 10.43
CA PHE A 383 1.16 -19.88 11.67
C PHE A 383 1.37 -21.34 12.08
N ASP A 384 1.68 -21.55 13.35
CA ASP A 384 1.72 -22.87 13.96
C ASP A 384 0.29 -23.30 14.36
N PRO A 385 -0.29 -24.32 13.72
CA PRO A 385 -1.64 -24.79 14.03
C PRO A 385 -1.72 -25.56 15.36
N LYS A 386 -0.58 -25.84 16.02
CA LYS A 386 -0.54 -26.50 17.33
C LYS A 386 -0.74 -25.52 18.49
N LEU A 387 -0.56 -24.21 18.24
CA LEU A 387 -0.82 -23.18 19.24
C LEU A 387 -2.33 -22.88 19.32
N PRO A 388 -2.84 -22.42 20.49
CA PRO A 388 -4.20 -21.90 20.59
C PRO A 388 -4.46 -20.79 19.56
N ARG A 389 -5.68 -20.68 19.01
CA ARG A 389 -5.99 -19.65 18.00
C ARG A 389 -5.80 -18.23 18.52
N SER A 390 -5.92 -18.02 19.83
CA SER A 390 -5.68 -16.74 20.52
C SER A 390 -4.20 -16.39 20.69
N ALA A 391 -3.29 -17.35 20.50
CA ALA A 391 -1.87 -17.13 20.70
C ALA A 391 -1.33 -16.11 19.68
N PRO A 392 -0.69 -15.01 20.11
CA PRO A 392 -0.04 -14.06 19.21
C PRO A 392 1.19 -14.70 18.54
N GLN A 393 1.29 -14.69 17.22
CA GLN A 393 2.41 -15.29 16.49
C GLN A 393 3.15 -14.29 15.58
N ILE A 394 2.52 -13.17 15.25
CA ILE A 394 3.10 -12.05 14.51
C ILE A 394 2.47 -10.77 15.03
N LEU A 395 3.24 -9.69 15.09
CA LEU A 395 2.74 -8.36 15.40
C LEU A 395 3.08 -7.41 14.25
N LEU A 396 2.05 -6.78 13.69
CA LEU A 396 2.15 -5.75 12.67
C LEU A 396 1.73 -4.41 13.28
N VAL A 397 2.61 -3.40 13.25
CA VAL A 397 2.29 -2.03 13.62
C VAL A 397 2.06 -1.22 12.35
N ARG A 398 0.79 -1.01 12.00
CA ARG A 398 0.44 -0.34 10.75
C ARG A 398 0.63 1.16 10.81
N THR A 399 0.92 1.75 9.66
CA THR A 399 1.06 3.21 9.48
C THR A 399 2.12 3.82 10.40
N PHE A 400 3.17 3.06 10.71
CA PHE A 400 4.32 3.51 11.48
C PHE A 400 5.06 4.64 10.76
N GLY A 401 5.37 4.45 9.47
CA GLY A 401 6.05 5.39 8.57
C GLY A 401 5.28 6.68 8.31
N ARG A 402 3.94 6.63 8.42
CA ARG A 402 3.10 7.84 8.36
C ARG A 402 3.41 8.78 9.52
N CYS A 403 3.70 8.23 10.69
CA CYS A 403 3.95 9.00 11.91
C CYS A 403 5.43 9.24 12.20
N ALA A 404 6.32 8.38 11.73
CA ALA A 404 7.73 8.46 12.05
C ALA A 404 8.57 7.94 10.88
N LYS A 405 9.68 8.60 10.58
CA LYS A 405 10.75 8.04 9.76
C LYS A 405 11.89 7.59 10.65
N VAL A 406 12.66 6.60 10.20
CA VAL A 406 13.90 6.22 10.87
C VAL A 406 15.05 6.95 10.19
N GLU A 407 15.74 7.80 10.94
CA GLU A 407 16.96 8.49 10.48
C GLU A 407 18.06 8.20 11.49
N ASN A 408 19.19 7.62 11.03
CA ASN A 408 20.32 7.25 11.88
C ASN A 408 19.92 6.39 13.12
N GLY A 409 18.96 5.49 12.94
CA GLY A 409 18.46 4.60 14.02
C GLY A 409 17.49 5.27 15.01
N GLN A 410 17.14 6.54 14.82
CA GLN A 410 16.20 7.28 15.65
C GLN A 410 14.88 7.55 14.92
N LEU A 411 13.79 7.68 15.68
CA LEU A 411 12.50 8.11 15.12
C LEU A 411 12.45 9.62 14.95
N VAL A 412 12.08 10.05 13.76
CA VAL A 412 11.85 11.44 13.40
C VAL A 412 10.38 11.60 13.04
N GLY A 413 9.65 12.36 13.87
CA GLY A 413 8.24 12.64 13.65
C GLY A 413 8.00 13.65 12.52
N PRO A 414 6.74 13.88 12.13
CA PRO A 414 6.38 14.93 11.19
C PRO A 414 6.83 16.31 11.68
N ARG A 415 7.17 17.20 10.75
CA ARG A 415 7.47 18.60 11.08
C ARG A 415 6.15 19.33 11.40
N PRO A 416 6.07 20.09 12.50
CA PRO A 416 4.87 20.83 12.88
C PRO A 416 4.42 21.74 11.74
N VAL A 417 3.24 21.45 11.18
CA VAL A 417 2.58 22.32 10.21
C VAL A 417 1.88 23.41 11.00
N LYS A 418 2.14 24.69 10.71
CA LYS A 418 1.59 25.85 11.43
C LYS A 418 0.05 25.85 11.54
N SER A 419 -0.66 25.11 10.68
CA SER A 419 -2.12 25.01 10.65
C SER A 419 -2.71 23.97 11.60
N LEU A 420 -1.91 23.04 12.15
CA LEU A 420 -2.35 22.04 13.12
C LEU A 420 -1.85 22.49 14.49
N TYR A 421 -2.62 23.37 15.13
CA TYR A 421 -2.28 23.88 16.45
C TYR A 421 -3.32 23.43 17.48
N PRO A 422 -2.92 22.62 18.48
CA PRO A 422 -1.65 21.91 18.62
C PRO A 422 -1.53 20.73 17.61
N PRO A 423 -0.30 20.27 17.32
CA PRO A 423 -0.08 19.17 16.38
C PRO A 423 -0.54 17.81 16.94
N GLN A 424 -1.51 17.16 16.28
CA GLN A 424 -2.27 15.98 16.78
C GLN A 424 -1.66 14.63 16.37
N GLY A 425 -2.12 13.52 16.97
CA GLY A 425 -1.88 12.16 16.47
C GLY A 425 -0.42 11.72 16.57
N CYS A 426 0.28 11.70 15.42
CA CYS A 426 1.65 11.21 15.29
C CYS A 426 2.66 11.88 16.24
N TYR A 427 2.45 13.15 16.60
CA TYR A 427 3.33 13.87 17.53
C TYR A 427 3.34 13.28 18.95
N ARG A 428 2.27 12.57 19.33
CA ARG A 428 2.20 11.84 20.61
C ARG A 428 2.66 10.41 20.47
N HIS A 429 2.50 9.78 19.31
CA HIS A 429 2.98 8.43 19.08
C HIS A 429 4.51 8.32 19.05
N VAL A 430 5.20 9.24 18.38
CA VAL A 430 6.67 9.21 18.23
C VAL A 430 7.41 9.13 19.57
N PRO A 431 7.18 10.02 20.56
CA PRO A 431 7.87 9.94 21.85
C PRO A 431 7.51 8.67 22.63
N ILE A 432 6.26 8.19 22.54
CA ILE A 432 5.86 6.91 23.14
C ILE A 432 6.68 5.78 22.52
N TRP A 433 6.75 5.67 21.19
CA TRP A 433 7.53 4.62 20.52
C TRP A 433 9.02 4.72 20.75
N ALA A 434 9.56 5.94 20.81
CA ALA A 434 10.97 6.17 21.07
C ALA A 434 11.40 5.64 22.45
N ALA A 435 10.52 5.77 23.45
CA ALA A 435 10.76 5.31 24.81
C ALA A 435 10.22 3.88 25.10
N MET A 436 9.49 3.29 24.16
CA MET A 436 8.87 1.98 24.32
C MET A 436 9.91 0.86 24.34
N ASP A 437 9.72 -0.10 25.23
CA ASP A 437 10.48 -1.35 25.24
C ASP A 437 9.94 -2.31 24.16
N TRP A 438 10.49 -2.19 22.96
CA TRP A 438 10.09 -3.01 21.81
C TRP A 438 10.40 -4.51 22.00
N GLN A 439 11.37 -4.85 22.84
CA GLN A 439 11.68 -6.25 23.15
C GLN A 439 10.59 -6.86 24.03
N LYS A 440 10.02 -6.10 24.99
CA LYS A 440 8.82 -6.55 25.72
C LYS A 440 7.61 -6.75 24.82
N ALA A 441 7.45 -5.91 23.79
CA ALA A 441 6.37 -6.08 22.83
C ALA A 441 6.58 -7.33 21.97
N ALA A 442 7.81 -7.59 21.53
CA ALA A 442 8.17 -8.82 20.83
C ALA A 442 7.95 -10.07 21.71
N ALA A 443 8.26 -9.98 23.01
CA ALA A 443 8.03 -11.05 23.97
C ALA A 443 6.55 -11.37 24.23
N LEU A 444 5.62 -10.56 23.74
CA LEU A 444 4.20 -10.92 23.74
C LEU A 444 3.90 -12.05 22.75
N LEU A 445 4.72 -12.23 21.70
CA LEU A 445 4.54 -13.31 20.74
C LEU A 445 4.84 -14.66 21.39
N ALA A 446 4.03 -15.66 21.07
CA ALA A 446 4.29 -17.05 21.39
C ALA A 446 5.62 -17.48 20.75
N PRO A 447 6.45 -18.27 21.47
CA PRO A 447 7.76 -18.70 21.00
C PRO A 447 7.71 -19.51 19.70
#